data_AF-A0A3R6KK16-F1
#
_entry.id   AF-A0A3R6KK16-F1
#
_cell.length_a   1.000
_cell.length_b   1.000
_cell.length_c   1.000
_cell.angle_alpha   90.00
_cell.angle_beta   90.00
_cell.angle_gamma   90.00
#
_symmetry.space_group_name_H-M   'P 1'
#
loop_
_entity.id
_entity.type
_entity.pdbx_description
1 polymer ?
#
loop_
_entity_poly.entity_id
_entity_poly.type
_entity_poly.pdbx_seq_one_letter_code
_entity_poly.pdbx_strand_id
1 'polypeptide(L)'
;MATGVTTVIGSWAAGMATVPDCGRFAKTDIIKISIVWIAGLFFGHFLLPIAGIAAALHLETWDFGVVSDYIGVLATGSGIIGAVLITLAAWTTNQQNLYSASNATCNIIEVKKKSTVTIVLGAIGIALGFCGVVDYFVPYMTWLGIVIPPMAAVMVADYLVLPLFGVKHNYNYNDISYENLPLINGLPFWLGDGGVAVAIFSPGIQAINGMAATVVLHVVFNLVANKKN
;
A
#
# COMPACT_ATOMS: atom_id res chain seq x y z
N MET A 1 -7.56 -3.02 20.51
CA MET A 1 -7.73 -4.02 19.43
C MET A 1 -8.01 -3.37 18.08
N ALA A 2 -9.03 -2.53 17.92
CA ALA A 2 -9.38 -1.89 16.64
C ALA A 2 -8.24 -1.06 15.99
N THR A 3 -7.50 -0.28 16.77
CA THR A 3 -6.32 0.47 16.28
C THR A 3 -5.22 -0.46 15.78
N GLY A 4 -4.94 -1.56 16.50
CA GLY A 4 -3.95 -2.55 16.08
C GLY A 4 -4.31 -3.21 14.75
N VAL A 5 -5.58 -3.59 14.57
CA VAL A 5 -6.08 -4.11 13.28
C VAL A 5 -5.92 -3.08 12.18
N THR A 6 -6.25 -1.81 12.45
CA THR A 6 -6.13 -0.72 11.47
C THR A 6 -4.67 -0.45 11.08
N THR A 7 -3.74 -0.49 12.04
CA THR A 7 -2.30 -0.36 11.78
C THR A 7 -1.76 -1.51 10.95
N VAL A 8 -2.20 -2.75 11.20
CA VAL A 8 -1.81 -3.93 10.39
C VAL A 8 -2.37 -3.83 8.96
N ILE A 9 -3.61 -3.36 8.80
CA ILE A 9 -4.18 -3.10 7.47
C ILE A 9 -3.37 -1.98 6.78
N GLY A 10 -3.06 -0.90 7.50
CA GLY A 10 -2.30 0.23 6.97
C GLY A 10 -0.88 -0.12 6.54
N SER A 11 -0.21 -1.04 7.24
CA SER A 11 1.13 -1.50 6.86
C SER A 11 1.17 -2.24 5.53
N TRP A 12 0.03 -2.71 5.04
CA TRP A 12 -0.09 -3.40 3.75
C TRP A 12 -0.91 -2.65 2.71
N ALA A 13 -1.74 -1.70 3.12
CA ALA A 13 -2.66 -0.99 2.23
C ALA A 13 -1.93 -0.35 1.04
N ALA A 14 -0.79 0.31 1.28
CA ALA A 14 0.01 0.94 0.23
C ALA A 14 0.61 -0.10 -0.74
N GLY A 15 1.26 -1.15 -0.22
CA GLY A 15 1.82 -2.22 -1.04
C GLY A 15 0.73 -2.87 -1.91
N MET A 16 -0.45 -3.06 -1.33
CA MET A 16 -1.61 -3.62 -1.99
C MET A 16 -2.17 -2.76 -3.12
N ALA A 17 -2.29 -1.45 -2.90
CA ALA A 17 -2.71 -0.51 -3.93
C ALA A 17 -1.73 -0.48 -5.13
N THR A 18 -0.44 -0.80 -4.89
CA THR A 18 0.61 -0.79 -5.92
C THR A 18 0.87 -2.14 -6.60
N VAL A 19 0.16 -3.22 -6.20
CA VAL A 19 0.29 -4.56 -6.85
C VAL A 19 0.20 -4.52 -8.38
N PRO A 20 -0.64 -3.67 -9.02
CA PRO A 20 -0.69 -3.57 -10.48
C PRO A 20 0.65 -3.22 -11.16
N ASP A 21 1.58 -2.53 -10.47
CA ASP A 21 2.88 -2.15 -11.05
C ASP A 21 3.72 -3.38 -11.45
N CYS A 22 3.66 -4.44 -10.66
CA CYS A 22 4.30 -5.72 -10.94
C CYS A 22 3.35 -6.69 -11.64
N GLY A 23 2.07 -6.67 -11.24
CA GLY A 23 1.03 -7.58 -11.74
C GLY A 23 0.78 -7.44 -13.24
N ARG A 24 1.07 -6.28 -13.84
CA ARG A 24 0.93 -6.05 -15.29
C ARG A 24 1.75 -6.99 -16.18
N PHE A 25 2.80 -7.60 -15.63
CA PHE A 25 3.64 -8.57 -16.36
C PHE A 25 3.17 -10.02 -16.17
N ALA A 26 2.27 -10.27 -15.21
CA ALA A 26 1.73 -11.59 -14.93
C ALA A 26 0.53 -11.89 -15.83
N LYS A 27 0.35 -13.17 -16.17
CA LYS A 27 -0.87 -13.64 -16.85
C LYS A 27 -2.00 -13.78 -15.83
N THR A 28 -3.22 -13.38 -16.21
CA THR A 28 -4.40 -13.52 -15.38
C THR A 28 -4.76 -15.00 -15.20
N ASP A 29 -4.38 -15.58 -14.06
CA ASP A 29 -4.73 -16.94 -13.65
C ASP A 29 -5.07 -16.91 -12.16
N ILE A 30 -6.37 -16.90 -11.86
CA ILE A 30 -6.86 -16.68 -10.49
C ILE A 30 -6.40 -17.77 -9.52
N ILE A 31 -6.20 -19.00 -10.01
CA ILE A 31 -5.73 -20.12 -9.20
C ILE A 31 -4.27 -19.90 -8.84
N LYS A 32 -3.41 -19.59 -9.82
CA LYS A 32 -1.99 -19.34 -9.56
C LYS A 32 -1.78 -18.09 -8.71
N ILE A 33 -2.53 -17.03 -8.97
CA ILE A 33 -2.49 -15.80 -8.17
C ILE A 33 -2.86 -16.14 -6.72
N SER A 34 -3.95 -16.88 -6.49
CA SER A 34 -4.39 -17.28 -5.15
C SER A 34 -3.37 -18.16 -4.43
N ILE A 35 -2.73 -19.10 -5.11
CA ILE A 35 -1.70 -19.97 -4.51
C ILE A 35 -0.49 -19.14 -4.09
N VAL A 36 0.04 -18.28 -4.96
CA VAL A 36 1.20 -17.43 -4.65
C VAL A 36 0.85 -16.47 -3.52
N TRP A 37 -0.37 -15.94 -3.52
CA TRP A 37 -0.88 -15.09 -2.48
C TRP A 37 -0.95 -15.79 -1.13
N ILE A 38 -1.63 -16.93 -1.07
CA ILE A 38 -1.79 -17.68 0.18
C ILE A 38 -0.43 -18.15 0.67
N ALA A 39 0.42 -18.74 -0.19
CA ALA A 39 1.74 -19.20 0.24
C ALA A 39 2.65 -18.04 0.65
N GLY A 40 2.79 -17.02 -0.19
CA GLY A 40 3.69 -15.89 0.04
C GLY A 40 3.28 -15.05 1.25
N LEU A 41 1.99 -14.71 1.35
CA LEU A 41 1.49 -13.93 2.48
C LEU A 41 1.44 -14.79 3.74
N PHE A 42 0.95 -16.02 3.72
CA PHE A 42 0.85 -16.81 4.95
C PHE A 42 2.22 -17.06 5.59
N PHE A 43 3.22 -17.49 4.81
CA PHE A 43 4.55 -17.70 5.38
C PHE A 43 5.23 -16.38 5.76
N GLY A 44 5.19 -15.36 4.90
CA GLY A 44 5.83 -14.06 5.18
C GLY A 44 5.18 -13.26 6.32
N HIS A 45 3.84 -13.22 6.39
CA HIS A 45 3.10 -12.41 7.36
C HIS A 45 3.00 -13.00 8.75
N PHE A 46 3.04 -14.32 8.90
CA PHE A 46 2.93 -14.90 10.23
C PHE A 46 4.31 -15.10 10.83
N LEU A 47 5.29 -15.60 10.06
CA LEU A 47 6.62 -15.89 10.61
C LEU A 47 7.37 -14.63 11.06
N LEU A 48 7.44 -13.60 10.22
CA LEU A 48 8.23 -12.41 10.54
C LEU A 48 7.70 -11.62 11.74
N PRO A 49 6.38 -11.33 11.86
CA PRO A 49 5.85 -10.65 13.04
C PRO A 49 5.91 -11.50 14.30
N ILE A 50 5.70 -12.82 14.23
CA ILE A 50 5.86 -13.69 15.41
C ILE A 50 7.32 -13.66 15.89
N ALA A 51 8.28 -13.79 14.98
CA ALA A 51 9.69 -13.67 15.32
C ALA A 51 10.03 -12.28 15.88
N GLY A 52 9.48 -11.22 15.29
CA GLY A 52 9.64 -9.84 15.77
C GLY A 52 9.07 -9.63 17.17
N ILE A 53 7.88 -10.16 17.46
CA ILE A 53 7.26 -10.10 18.80
C ILE A 53 8.13 -10.85 19.81
N ALA A 54 8.58 -12.07 19.48
CA ALA A 54 9.44 -12.85 20.37
C ALA A 54 10.77 -12.12 20.66
N ALA A 55 11.40 -11.55 19.64
CA ALA A 55 12.61 -10.76 19.79
C ALA A 55 12.38 -9.49 20.62
N ALA A 56 11.27 -8.78 20.39
CA ALA A 56 10.93 -7.58 21.12
C ALA A 56 10.64 -7.85 22.60
N LEU A 57 10.03 -8.99 22.93
CA LEU A 57 9.80 -9.43 24.31
C LEU A 57 11.10 -9.87 25.00
N HIS A 58 12.04 -10.46 24.26
CA HIS A 58 13.32 -10.94 24.82
C HIS A 58 14.33 -9.82 25.01
N LEU A 59 14.45 -8.91 24.04
CA LEU A 59 15.42 -7.82 24.05
C LEU A 59 14.85 -6.49 24.56
N GLU A 60 13.56 -6.47 24.90
CA GLU A 60 12.81 -5.27 25.33
C GLU A 60 12.96 -4.07 24.37
N THR A 61 13.15 -4.35 23.07
CA THR A 61 13.34 -3.34 22.04
C THR A 61 12.56 -3.67 20.78
N TRP A 62 12.01 -2.64 20.14
CA TRP A 62 11.38 -2.75 18.83
C TRP A 62 12.38 -2.49 17.68
N ASP A 63 13.60 -2.06 18.01
CA ASP A 63 14.63 -1.71 17.03
C ASP A 63 15.14 -2.96 16.32
N PHE A 64 14.73 -3.09 15.06
CA PHE A 64 15.10 -4.22 14.21
C PHE A 64 16.61 -4.31 13.96
N GLY A 65 17.33 -3.18 13.98
CA GLY A 65 18.79 -3.14 13.86
C GLY A 65 19.46 -3.80 15.06
N VAL A 66 19.02 -3.48 16.27
CA VAL A 66 19.51 -4.09 17.52
C VAL A 66 19.17 -5.59 17.55
N VAL A 67 17.94 -5.96 17.18
CA VAL A 67 17.52 -7.36 17.09
C VAL A 67 18.40 -8.12 16.09
N SER A 68 18.65 -7.53 14.92
CA SER A 68 19.43 -8.20 13.88
C SER A 68 20.91 -8.33 14.26
N ASP A 69 21.49 -7.32 14.90
CA ASP A 69 22.85 -7.37 15.45
C ASP A 69 22.99 -8.50 16.48
N TYR A 70 22.07 -8.57 17.44
CA TYR A 70 22.02 -9.64 18.44
C TYR A 70 21.98 -11.03 17.81
N ILE A 71 21.12 -11.23 16.81
CA ILE A 71 21.03 -12.51 16.09
C ILE A 71 22.33 -12.83 15.34
N GLY A 72 22.93 -11.83 14.69
CA GLY A 72 24.20 -11.99 13.97
C GLY A 72 25.35 -12.41 14.89
N VAL A 73 25.47 -11.74 16.04
CA VAL A 73 26.44 -12.07 17.09
C VAL A 73 26.20 -13.46 17.65
N LEU A 74 24.94 -13.83 17.94
CA LEU A 74 24.61 -15.15 18.46
C LEU A 74 24.93 -16.27 17.46
N ALA A 75 24.62 -16.06 16.18
CA ALA A 75 24.79 -17.08 15.15
C ALA A 75 26.26 -17.29 14.75
N THR A 76 27.05 -16.22 14.69
CA THR A 76 28.38 -16.24 14.05
C THR A 76 29.48 -15.51 14.80
N GLY A 77 29.17 -14.93 15.97
CA GLY A 77 30.10 -14.12 16.76
C GLY A 77 30.33 -12.71 16.23
N SER A 78 29.62 -12.28 15.18
CA SER A 78 29.80 -10.96 14.55
C SER A 78 28.48 -10.29 14.16
N GLY A 79 28.33 -9.03 14.56
CA GLY A 79 27.21 -8.16 14.19
C GLY A 79 27.14 -7.84 12.69
N ILE A 80 28.24 -8.02 11.95
CA ILE A 80 28.32 -7.77 10.51
C ILE A 80 27.30 -8.63 9.76
N ILE A 81 27.09 -9.88 10.18
CA ILE A 81 26.13 -10.76 9.53
C ILE A 81 24.69 -10.27 9.78
N GLY A 82 24.41 -9.80 11.00
CA GLY A 82 23.15 -9.12 11.31
C GLY A 82 22.91 -7.92 10.39
N ALA A 83 23.89 -7.02 10.31
CA ALA A 83 23.83 -5.85 9.43
C ALA A 83 23.59 -6.20 7.95
N VAL A 84 24.23 -7.26 7.44
CA VAL A 84 24.01 -7.73 6.07
C VAL A 84 22.60 -8.29 5.88
N LEU A 85 22.11 -9.11 6.82
CA LEU A 85 20.78 -9.71 6.76
C LEU A 85 19.68 -8.66 6.72
N ILE A 86 19.71 -7.68 7.64
CA ILE A 86 18.71 -6.61 7.67
C ILE A 86 18.82 -5.71 6.43
N THR A 87 20.03 -5.44 5.95
CA THR A 87 20.23 -4.64 4.73
C THR A 87 19.66 -5.35 3.51
N LEU A 88 19.88 -6.66 3.35
CA LEU A 88 19.32 -7.44 2.23
C LEU A 88 17.80 -7.51 2.30
N ALA A 89 17.23 -7.68 3.50
CA ALA A 89 15.78 -7.65 3.69
C ALA A 89 15.22 -6.28 3.27
N ALA A 90 15.77 -5.18 3.80
CA ALA A 90 15.35 -3.83 3.48
C ALA A 90 15.56 -3.48 2.00
N TRP A 91 16.63 -3.98 1.37
CA TRP A 91 16.92 -3.76 -0.03
C TRP A 91 15.75 -4.26 -0.91
N THR A 92 15.33 -5.51 -0.73
CA THR A 92 14.29 -6.10 -1.61
C THR A 92 12.97 -5.33 -1.55
N THR A 93 12.54 -4.92 -0.36
CA THR A 93 11.31 -4.14 -0.18
C THR A 93 11.45 -2.70 -0.67
N ASN A 94 12.58 -2.04 -0.38
CA ASN A 94 12.81 -0.65 -0.76
C ASN A 94 12.97 -0.46 -2.27
N GLN A 95 13.53 -1.45 -2.98
CA GLN A 95 13.58 -1.42 -4.45
C GLN A 95 12.16 -1.34 -5.04
N GLN A 96 11.21 -2.14 -4.53
CA GLN A 96 9.84 -2.11 -5.01
C GLN A 96 9.14 -0.79 -4.66
N ASN A 97 9.30 -0.31 -3.42
CA ASN A 97 8.72 0.97 -2.99
C ASN A 97 9.22 2.14 -3.84
N LEU A 98 10.52 2.18 -4.12
CA LEU A 98 11.13 3.23 -4.92
C LEU A 98 10.70 3.14 -6.39
N TYR A 99 10.53 1.92 -6.92
CA TYR A 99 10.01 1.70 -8.26
C TYR A 99 8.59 2.25 -8.43
N SER A 100 7.67 1.87 -7.54
CA SER A 100 6.28 2.34 -7.55
C SER A 100 6.20 3.85 -7.34
N ALA A 101 6.94 4.42 -6.39
CA ALA A 101 6.99 5.86 -6.18
C ALA A 101 7.53 6.62 -7.39
N SER A 102 8.57 6.10 -8.05
CA SER A 102 9.13 6.70 -9.26
C SER A 102 8.13 6.64 -10.42
N ASN A 103 7.45 5.51 -10.59
CA ASN A 103 6.45 5.33 -11.65
C ASN A 103 5.27 6.30 -11.45
N ALA A 104 4.72 6.36 -10.23
CA ALA A 104 3.64 7.29 -9.87
C ALA A 104 4.06 8.76 -10.04
N THR A 105 5.28 9.12 -9.63
CA THR A 105 5.77 10.50 -9.78
C THR A 105 5.95 10.86 -11.25
N CYS A 106 6.66 10.05 -12.04
CA CYS A 106 6.84 10.29 -13.48
C CYS A 106 5.51 10.45 -14.22
N ASN A 107 4.51 9.72 -13.76
CA ASN A 107 3.14 9.79 -14.23
C ASN A 107 2.50 11.15 -13.89
N ILE A 108 2.58 11.61 -12.63
CA ILE A 108 1.99 12.90 -12.19
C ILE A 108 2.66 14.11 -12.84
N ILE A 109 4.00 14.14 -12.91
CA ILE A 109 4.76 15.28 -13.46
C ILE A 109 5.09 15.12 -14.96
N GLU A 110 4.57 14.08 -15.61
CA GLU A 110 4.73 13.77 -17.03
C GLU A 110 6.19 13.70 -17.53
N VAL A 111 7.10 13.26 -16.66
CA VAL A 111 8.53 13.16 -16.97
C VAL A 111 8.87 11.78 -17.55
N LYS A 112 9.50 11.77 -18.73
CA LYS A 112 9.94 10.53 -19.40
C LYS A 112 11.19 9.90 -18.77
N LYS A 113 12.05 10.69 -18.11
CA LYS A 113 13.32 10.23 -17.52
C LYS A 113 13.12 9.67 -16.10
N LYS A 114 12.75 8.39 -16.02
CA LYS A 114 12.51 7.70 -14.75
C LYS A 114 13.72 7.69 -13.81
N SER A 115 14.93 7.52 -14.35
CA SER A 115 16.16 7.41 -13.55
C SER A 115 16.43 8.65 -12.68
N THR A 116 16.21 9.86 -13.20
CA THR A 116 16.42 11.09 -12.43
C THR A 116 15.43 11.20 -11.27
N VAL A 117 14.16 10.87 -11.51
CA VAL A 117 13.11 10.87 -10.48
C VAL A 117 13.42 9.85 -9.39
N THR A 118 13.86 8.65 -9.77
CA THR A 118 14.28 7.59 -8.84
C THR A 118 15.43 8.03 -7.93
N ILE A 119 16.46 8.67 -8.48
CA ILE A 119 17.61 9.15 -7.69
C ILE A 119 17.18 10.24 -6.70
N VAL A 120 16.34 11.19 -7.15
CA VAL A 120 15.84 12.28 -6.28
C VAL A 120 14.97 11.72 -5.15
N LEU A 121 14.02 10.84 -5.45
CA LEU A 121 13.17 10.21 -4.44
C LEU A 121 13.99 9.35 -3.46
N GLY A 122 15.02 8.65 -3.95
CA GLY A 122 15.96 7.91 -3.12
C GLY A 122 16.71 8.82 -2.14
N ALA A 123 17.22 9.96 -2.63
CA ALA A 123 17.90 10.94 -1.79
C ALA A 123 16.96 11.55 -0.72
N ILE A 124 15.72 11.85 -1.08
CA ILE A 124 14.69 12.33 -0.13
C ILE A 124 14.41 11.27 0.94
N GLY A 125 14.22 10.00 0.54
CA GLY A 125 13.98 8.90 1.47
C GLY A 125 15.12 8.70 2.46
N ILE A 126 16.37 8.78 1.98
CA ILE A 126 17.57 8.71 2.84
C ILE A 126 17.59 9.88 3.84
N ALA A 127 17.35 11.11 3.37
CA ALA A 127 17.32 12.29 4.23
C ALA A 127 16.24 12.19 5.32
N LEU A 128 15.02 11.76 4.96
CA LEU A 128 13.94 11.53 5.92
C LEU A 128 14.27 10.43 6.93
N GLY A 129 14.97 9.37 6.49
CA GLY A 129 15.49 8.34 7.37
C GLY A 129 16.42 8.90 8.45
N PHE A 130 17.37 9.76 8.07
CA PHE A 130 18.26 10.44 9.01
C PHE A 130 17.55 11.43 9.94
N CYS A 131 16.42 11.99 9.52
CA CYS A 131 15.59 12.87 10.35
C CYS A 131 14.72 12.13 11.39
N GLY A 132 14.84 10.81 11.52
CA GLY A 132 14.12 10.04 12.55
C GLY A 132 12.65 9.78 12.23
N VAL A 133 12.27 9.74 10.94
CA VAL A 133 10.87 9.45 10.54
C VAL A 133 10.36 8.09 11.07
N VAL A 134 11.28 7.18 11.42
CA VAL A 134 10.99 5.87 12.01
C VAL A 134 10.22 5.99 13.34
N ASP A 135 10.44 7.05 14.12
CA ASP A 135 9.73 7.26 15.40
C ASP A 135 8.23 7.53 15.19
N TYR A 136 7.86 7.99 13.99
CA TYR A 136 6.48 8.23 13.58
C TYR A 136 5.87 7.06 12.81
N PHE A 137 6.52 5.89 12.80
CA PHE A 137 6.09 4.73 12.01
C PHE A 137 4.67 4.29 12.35
N VAL A 138 4.32 4.13 13.63
CA VAL A 138 2.98 3.67 14.03
C VAL A 138 1.88 4.68 13.65
N PRO A 139 1.99 5.98 14.00
CA PRO A 139 1.05 6.99 13.53
C PRO A 139 0.91 7.02 12.00
N TYR A 140 2.03 6.92 11.28
CA TYR A 140 2.04 6.90 9.83
C TYR A 140 1.28 5.68 9.27
N MET A 141 1.49 4.49 9.83
CA MET A 141 0.77 3.28 9.42
C MET A 141 -0.72 3.35 9.76
N THR A 142 -1.09 3.91 10.91
CA THR A 142 -2.51 4.16 11.22
C THR A 142 -3.14 5.09 10.20
N TRP A 143 -2.44 6.18 9.83
CA TRP A 143 -2.93 7.12 8.82
C TRP A 143 -3.08 6.47 7.45
N LEU A 144 -2.09 5.69 7.00
CA LEU A 144 -2.18 4.92 5.76
C LEU A 144 -3.35 3.92 5.78
N GLY A 145 -3.61 3.29 6.93
CA GLY A 145 -4.74 2.37 7.11
C GLY A 145 -6.10 3.05 7.03
N ILE A 146 -6.18 4.36 7.23
CA ILE A 146 -7.42 5.14 7.09
C ILE A 146 -7.57 5.62 5.65
N VAL A 147 -6.50 6.08 5.01
CA VAL A 147 -6.56 6.79 3.72
C VAL A 147 -6.49 5.86 2.51
N ILE A 148 -5.55 4.92 2.51
CA ILE A 148 -5.27 4.12 1.32
C ILE A 148 -6.40 3.13 0.99
N PRO A 149 -7.01 2.42 1.97
CA PRO A 149 -8.06 1.45 1.65
C PRO A 149 -9.28 2.06 0.92
N PRO A 150 -9.85 3.20 1.35
CA PRO A 150 -10.86 3.93 0.57
C PRO A 150 -10.43 4.19 -0.89
N MET A 151 -9.22 4.69 -1.11
CA MET A 151 -8.73 5.00 -2.46
C MET A 151 -8.61 3.76 -3.34
N ALA A 152 -8.13 2.64 -2.79
CA ALA A 152 -8.09 1.36 -3.49
C ALA A 152 -9.51 0.83 -3.78
N ALA A 153 -10.46 1.05 -2.86
CA ALA A 153 -11.84 0.62 -3.00
C ALA A 153 -12.57 1.34 -4.15
N VAL A 154 -12.20 2.58 -4.48
CA VAL A 154 -12.70 3.25 -5.70
C VAL A 154 -12.39 2.43 -6.94
N MET A 155 -11.13 2.01 -7.11
CA MET A 155 -10.70 1.23 -8.28
C MET A 155 -11.42 -0.11 -8.37
N VAL A 156 -11.59 -0.78 -7.22
CA VAL A 156 -12.33 -2.05 -7.13
C VAL A 156 -13.81 -1.85 -7.46
N ALA A 157 -14.44 -0.81 -6.92
CA ALA A 157 -15.83 -0.49 -7.17
C ALA A 157 -16.07 -0.21 -8.66
N ASP A 158 -15.18 0.57 -9.26
CA ASP A 158 -15.27 0.99 -10.65
C ASP A 158 -15.12 -0.19 -11.63
N TYR A 159 -14.10 -1.03 -11.40
CA TYR A 159 -13.77 -2.12 -12.32
C TYR A 159 -14.58 -3.40 -12.12
N LEU A 160 -14.89 -3.78 -10.86
CA LEU A 160 -15.55 -5.05 -10.55
C LEU A 160 -17.02 -4.90 -10.16
N VAL A 161 -17.40 -3.83 -9.47
CA VAL A 161 -18.73 -3.70 -8.87
C VAL A 161 -19.72 -3.01 -9.81
N LEU A 162 -19.36 -1.87 -10.41
CA LEU A 162 -20.24 -1.14 -11.34
C LEU A 162 -20.76 -1.99 -12.51
N PRO A 163 -19.95 -2.88 -13.14
CA PRO A 163 -20.45 -3.73 -14.22
C PRO A 163 -21.55 -4.70 -13.80
N LEU A 164 -21.61 -5.08 -12.50
CA LEU A 164 -22.68 -5.92 -11.96
C LEU A 164 -24.03 -5.21 -11.96
N PHE A 165 -24.02 -3.87 -11.93
CA PHE A 165 -25.21 -3.02 -12.01
C PHE A 165 -25.49 -2.51 -13.43
N GLY A 166 -24.83 -3.07 -14.44
CA GLY A 166 -25.02 -2.69 -15.85
C GLY A 166 -24.32 -1.39 -16.27
N VAL A 167 -23.56 -0.76 -15.38
CA VAL A 167 -22.75 0.43 -15.69
C VAL A 167 -21.37 -0.03 -16.15
N LYS A 168 -21.09 0.09 -17.44
CA LYS A 168 -19.78 -0.26 -18.01
C LYS A 168 -19.09 0.99 -18.53
N HIS A 169 -17.94 1.31 -17.95
CA HIS A 169 -17.04 2.31 -18.50
C HIS A 169 -16.17 1.68 -19.59
N ASN A 170 -16.08 2.34 -20.74
CA ASN A 170 -15.20 1.91 -21.83
C ASN A 170 -13.84 2.61 -21.67
N TYR A 171 -12.94 2.00 -20.88
CA TYR A 171 -11.63 2.58 -20.64
C TYR A 171 -10.74 2.40 -21.89
N ASN A 172 -10.31 3.51 -22.49
CA ASN A 172 -9.27 3.48 -23.51
C ASN A 172 -7.89 3.53 -22.84
N TYR A 173 -7.31 2.35 -22.57
CA TYR A 173 -6.01 2.22 -21.91
C TYR A 173 -4.82 2.73 -22.76
N ASN A 174 -5.03 3.02 -24.04
CA ASN A 174 -4.00 3.58 -24.94
C ASN A 174 -4.00 5.11 -24.97
N ASP A 175 -5.05 5.75 -24.42
CA ASP A 175 -5.20 7.21 -24.34
C ASP A 175 -5.37 7.64 -22.88
N ILE A 176 -4.35 7.33 -22.08
CA ILE A 176 -4.22 7.76 -20.68
C ILE A 176 -3.61 9.17 -20.65
N SER A 177 -4.32 10.15 -21.20
CA SER A 177 -4.12 11.55 -20.81
C SER A 177 -4.80 11.77 -19.46
N TYR A 178 -4.11 12.38 -18.49
CA TYR A 178 -4.68 12.69 -17.17
C TYR A 178 -5.94 13.54 -17.26
N GLU A 179 -6.07 14.36 -18.31
CA GLU A 179 -7.27 15.14 -18.62
C GLU A 179 -8.50 14.30 -18.98
N ASN A 180 -8.32 13.03 -19.35
CA ASN A 180 -9.40 12.14 -19.77
C ASN A 180 -9.62 10.96 -18.81
N LEU A 181 -8.80 10.82 -17.77
CA LEU A 181 -9.00 9.81 -16.73
C LEU A 181 -10.08 10.29 -15.75
N PRO A 182 -11.28 9.69 -15.74
CA PRO A 182 -12.34 10.07 -14.79
C PRO A 182 -11.91 9.91 -13.34
N LEU A 183 -10.88 9.10 -13.05
CA LEU A 183 -10.30 8.89 -11.71
C LEU A 183 -9.53 10.09 -11.15
N ILE A 184 -8.94 10.95 -12.00
CA ILE A 184 -8.12 12.11 -11.57
C ILE A 184 -8.85 13.44 -11.80
N ASN A 185 -9.81 13.50 -12.74
CA ASN A 185 -10.75 14.62 -12.86
C ASN A 185 -11.83 14.59 -11.76
N GLY A 186 -11.38 14.80 -10.52
CA GLY A 186 -12.15 15.22 -9.36
C GLY A 186 -12.99 14.13 -8.70
N LEU A 187 -13.90 13.49 -9.41
CA LEU A 187 -15.04 12.84 -8.76
C LEU A 187 -14.70 11.56 -7.96
N PRO A 188 -13.97 10.56 -8.50
CA PRO A 188 -13.61 9.35 -7.75
C PRO A 188 -12.62 9.63 -6.62
N PHE A 189 -11.78 10.66 -6.78
CA PHE A 189 -10.94 11.20 -5.71
C PHE A 189 -11.79 11.74 -4.55
N TRP A 190 -12.78 12.60 -4.84
CA TRP A 190 -13.71 13.13 -3.83
C TRP A 190 -14.58 12.05 -3.18
N LEU A 191 -14.94 10.99 -3.90
CA LEU A 191 -15.69 9.85 -3.34
C LEU A 191 -14.81 9.01 -2.42
N GLY A 192 -13.53 8.85 -2.74
CA GLY A 192 -12.51 8.31 -1.85
C GLY A 192 -12.37 9.13 -0.56
N ASP A 193 -12.28 10.45 -0.67
CA ASP A 193 -12.25 11.37 0.47
C ASP A 193 -13.51 11.28 1.34
N GLY A 194 -14.68 11.10 0.72
CA GLY A 194 -15.93 10.81 1.43
C GLY A 194 -15.85 9.51 2.24
N GLY A 195 -15.22 8.47 1.68
CA GLY A 195 -14.92 7.23 2.39
C GLY A 195 -13.93 7.42 3.55
N VAL A 196 -12.90 8.24 3.37
CA VAL A 196 -11.95 8.61 4.43
C VAL A 196 -12.66 9.35 5.57
N ALA A 197 -13.56 10.29 5.26
CA ALA A 197 -14.34 10.98 6.27
C ALA A 197 -15.20 9.99 7.08
N VAL A 198 -15.88 9.05 6.42
CA VAL A 198 -16.64 8.00 7.12
C VAL A 198 -15.71 7.10 7.96
N ALA A 199 -14.51 6.78 7.48
CA ALA A 199 -13.53 6.00 8.24
C ALA A 199 -13.14 6.70 9.56
N ILE A 200 -12.97 8.02 9.54
CA ILE A 200 -12.58 8.80 10.72
C ILE A 200 -13.72 8.87 11.75
N PHE A 201 -14.95 9.08 11.31
CA PHE A 201 -16.10 9.30 12.21
C PHE A 201 -16.86 8.02 12.60
N SER A 202 -16.53 6.88 12.00
CA SER A 202 -17.19 5.61 12.31
C SER A 202 -16.48 4.83 13.42
N PRO A 203 -17.23 4.24 14.37
CA PRO A 203 -16.65 3.35 15.37
C PRO A 203 -16.23 2.01 14.73
N GLY A 204 -15.18 1.40 15.27
CA GLY A 204 -14.72 0.07 14.84
C GLY A 204 -13.46 0.11 13.98
N ILE A 205 -13.41 -0.73 12.94
CA ILE A 205 -12.24 -0.86 12.06
C ILE A 205 -12.36 0.17 10.94
N GLN A 206 -11.67 1.29 11.11
CA GLN A 206 -11.76 2.47 10.24
C GLN A 206 -11.48 2.12 8.77
N ALA A 207 -10.47 1.29 8.51
CA ALA A 207 -10.13 0.83 7.17
C ALA A 207 -11.30 0.14 6.44
N ILE A 208 -12.04 -0.74 7.15
CA ILE A 208 -13.15 -1.50 6.58
C ILE A 208 -14.35 -0.58 6.32
N ASN A 209 -14.67 0.25 7.31
CA ASN A 209 -15.78 1.21 7.20
C ASN A 209 -15.54 2.18 6.03
N GLY A 210 -14.32 2.68 5.88
CA GLY A 210 -13.94 3.56 4.78
C GLY A 210 -14.04 2.89 3.41
N MET A 211 -13.55 1.66 3.27
CA MET A 211 -13.70 0.89 2.02
C MET A 211 -15.18 0.68 1.67
N ALA A 212 -15.98 0.20 2.62
CA ALA A 212 -17.40 -0.07 2.39
C ALA A 212 -18.16 1.21 2.01
N ALA A 213 -17.91 2.31 2.72
CA ALA A 213 -18.49 3.61 2.41
C ALA A 213 -18.10 4.08 1.00
N THR A 214 -16.83 3.94 0.62
CA THR A 214 -16.36 4.35 -0.71
C THR A 214 -17.04 3.55 -1.82
N VAL A 215 -17.15 2.22 -1.68
CA VAL A 215 -17.84 1.38 -2.66
C VAL A 215 -19.29 1.81 -2.81
N VAL A 216 -20.00 2.04 -1.71
CA VAL A 216 -21.40 2.48 -1.73
C VAL A 216 -21.53 3.84 -2.38
N LEU A 217 -20.72 4.82 -1.98
CA LEU A 217 -20.74 6.17 -2.53
C LEU A 217 -20.46 6.15 -4.04
N HIS A 218 -19.44 5.40 -4.49
CA HIS A 218 -19.08 5.28 -5.90
C HIS A 218 -20.16 4.64 -6.74
N VAL A 219 -20.77 3.55 -6.24
CA VAL A 219 -21.85 2.86 -6.95
C VAL A 219 -23.11 3.71 -7.02
N VAL A 220 -23.57 4.27 -5.89
CA VAL A 220 -24.78 5.08 -5.84
C VAL A 220 -24.66 6.31 -6.73
N PHE A 221 -23.51 6.98 -6.69
CA PHE A 221 -23.27 8.15 -7.53
C PHE A 221 -23.40 7.81 -9.02
N ASN A 222 -22.72 6.76 -9.49
CA ASN A 222 -22.74 6.38 -10.90
C ASN A 222 -24.12 5.91 -11.37
N LEU A 223 -24.89 5.24 -10.51
CA LEU A 223 -26.27 4.85 -10.83
C LEU A 223 -27.21 6.06 -10.95
N VAL A 224 -27.04 7.07 -10.09
CA VAL A 224 -27.82 8.32 -10.16
C VAL A 224 -27.42 9.15 -11.38
N ALA A 225 -26.13 9.22 -11.69
CA ALA A 225 -25.62 9.94 -12.86
C ALA A 225 -26.13 9.32 -14.17
N ASN A 226 -26.11 7.98 -14.29
CA ASN A 226 -26.62 7.29 -15.48
C ASN A 226 -28.14 7.36 -15.65
N LYS A 227 -28.91 7.63 -14.59
CA LYS A 227 -30.36 7.87 -14.71
C LYS A 227 -30.73 9.24 -15.26
N LYS A 228 -29.79 10.20 -15.25
CA LYS A 228 -30.00 11.58 -15.71
C LYS A 228 -29.63 11.79 -17.19
N ASN A 229 -28.97 10.82 -17.81
CA ASN A 229 -28.67 10.76 -19.25
C ASN A 229 -29.65 9.80 -19.94
#